data_AF-A0A7R9LB54-F1
#
_entry.id   AF-A0A7R9LB54-F1
#
_cell.length_a   1.000
_cell.length_b   1.000
_cell.length_c   1.000
_cell.angle_alpha   90.00
_cell.angle_beta   90.00
_cell.angle_gamma   90.00
#
_symmetry.space_group_name_H-M   'P 1'
#
loop_
_entity.id
_entity.type
_entity.pdbx_description
1 polymer ?
#
loop_
_entity_poly.entity_id
_entity_poly.type
_entity_poly.pdbx_seq_one_letter_code
_entity_poly.pdbx_strand_id
1 'polypeptide(L)'
;MSVLRLSLYRIRRNRMVIIRAVAAFFSMAAIFLLLSRTIKTGHQSDSQSHSLEDAAKSISSLLPFESHNELLVETHPRSDNDGHDSRGSASVAMSPNDWRLYQRLNPVQKGWGERGVAVHLDNDKDKALAKEQFKSGAFDVFISDRISPNRTLQDARPYECSKVDYPSDGLGSATIVIIYTNEIWSALIRTIWSVWNRTPDRLLNEIILVDDFSDKPELRAPLDKYLRYYFGDRVRVIRLDKREGLIRARLIGARRARGSAIVFLDSHCEVTTGWLEPLLARIADDRRNVICPVIDVISDKTLEYFAGNPYYFQVGGFTWSGHFTWIDIPEDAARKAPTRAVVSPTMAGGLFAIDRQYFFEIGSYDERMEIWGGENLELSFRVWQCGGRLEIHPCSHVGHIFRDYHPYSFQGKDT
;
A
#
# COMPACT_ATOMS: atom_id res chain seq x y z
N MET A 1 -61.89 -14.50 5.33
CA MET A 1 -62.00 -13.03 5.57
C MET A 1 -60.82 -12.41 6.33
N SER A 2 -59.61 -13.02 6.35
CA SER A 2 -58.49 -12.51 7.18
C SER A 2 -57.27 -12.00 6.39
N VAL A 3 -57.22 -12.16 5.07
CA VAL A 3 -56.08 -11.70 4.24
C VAL A 3 -56.29 -10.27 3.69
N LEU A 4 -57.54 -9.84 3.46
CA LEU A 4 -57.84 -8.47 2.99
C LEU A 4 -57.67 -7.38 4.07
N ARG A 5 -57.81 -7.71 5.36
CA ARG A 5 -57.64 -6.72 6.46
C ARG A 5 -56.18 -6.33 6.70
N LEU A 6 -55.22 -7.23 6.45
CA LEU A 6 -53.78 -6.96 6.60
C LEU A 6 -53.21 -6.08 5.47
N SER A 7 -53.74 -6.21 4.24
CA SER A 7 -53.31 -5.39 3.11
C SER A 7 -53.73 -3.92 3.26
N LEU A 8 -54.96 -3.66 3.71
CA LEU A 8 -55.47 -2.30 3.92
C LEU A 8 -54.77 -1.56 5.08
N TYR A 9 -54.33 -2.28 6.12
CA TYR A 9 -53.57 -1.70 7.23
C TYR A 9 -52.15 -1.26 6.80
N ARG A 10 -51.49 -2.06 5.95
CA ARG A 10 -50.14 -1.76 5.43
C ARG A 10 -50.14 -0.56 4.47
N ILE A 11 -51.20 -0.40 3.66
CA ILE A 11 -51.37 0.76 2.76
C ILE A 11 -51.65 2.06 3.55
N ARG A 12 -52.44 2.00 4.63
CA ARG A 12 -52.71 3.16 5.50
C ARG A 12 -51.46 3.64 6.25
N ARG A 13 -50.60 2.71 6.70
CA ARG A 13 -49.34 3.04 7.40
C ARG A 13 -48.32 3.70 6.48
N ASN A 14 -48.18 3.23 5.23
CA ASN A 14 -47.28 3.85 4.25
C ASN A 14 -47.73 5.24 3.81
N ARG A 15 -49.05 5.48 3.67
CA ARG A 15 -49.57 6.84 3.37
C ARG A 15 -49.27 7.84 4.49
N MET A 16 -49.38 7.44 5.77
CA MET A 16 -49.04 8.32 6.90
C MET A 16 -47.54 8.64 7.00
N VAL A 17 -46.67 7.69 6.65
CA VAL A 17 -45.20 7.91 6.62
C VAL A 17 -44.83 8.89 5.51
N ILE A 18 -45.43 8.77 4.32
CA ILE A 18 -45.19 9.67 3.20
C ILE A 18 -45.69 11.10 3.53
N ILE A 19 -46.88 11.24 4.13
CA ILE A 19 -47.41 12.55 4.54
C ILE A 19 -46.49 13.22 5.58
N ARG A 20 -45.94 12.46 6.54
CA ARG A 20 -44.99 12.97 7.53
C ARG A 20 -43.65 13.38 6.91
N ALA A 21 -43.14 12.62 5.94
CA ALA A 21 -41.91 12.96 5.22
C ALA A 21 -42.07 14.23 4.36
N VAL A 22 -43.21 14.39 3.68
CA VAL A 22 -43.52 15.59 2.90
C VAL A 22 -43.67 16.82 3.81
N ALA A 23 -44.33 16.70 4.96
CA ALA A 23 -44.44 17.80 5.93
C ALA A 23 -43.08 18.21 6.53
N ALA A 24 -42.19 17.25 6.79
CA ALA A 24 -40.82 17.53 7.24
C ALA A 24 -39.98 18.24 6.16
N PHE A 25 -40.15 17.87 4.89
CA PHE A 25 -39.48 18.51 3.77
C PHE A 25 -39.90 19.98 3.59
N PHE A 26 -41.21 20.28 3.69
CA PHE A 26 -41.70 21.66 3.65
C PHE A 26 -41.27 22.50 4.86
N SER A 27 -41.12 21.89 6.03
CA SER A 27 -40.62 22.58 7.23
C SER A 27 -39.13 22.93 7.12
N MET A 28 -38.32 22.01 6.58
CA MET A 28 -36.89 22.25 6.30
C MET A 28 -36.69 23.34 5.24
N ALA A 29 -37.51 23.35 4.19
CA ALA A 29 -37.46 24.39 3.15
C ALA A 29 -37.84 25.78 3.70
N ALA A 30 -38.81 25.85 4.62
CA ALA A 30 -39.19 27.10 5.29
C ALA A 30 -38.08 27.63 6.22
N ILE A 31 -37.39 26.75 6.95
CA ILE A 31 -36.23 27.10 7.79
C ILE A 31 -35.06 27.60 6.92
N PHE A 32 -34.81 26.95 5.78
CA PHE A 32 -33.75 27.36 4.86
C PHE A 32 -34.05 28.73 4.23
N LEU A 33 -35.31 29.02 3.87
CA LEU A 33 -35.73 30.33 3.36
C LEU A 33 -35.67 31.43 4.43
N LEU A 34 -35.93 31.10 5.70
CA LEU A 34 -35.77 32.02 6.82
C LEU A 34 -34.30 32.34 7.09
N LEU A 35 -33.43 31.33 7.14
CA LEU A 35 -31.97 31.50 7.31
C LEU A 35 -31.34 32.27 6.14
N SER A 36 -31.81 32.02 4.91
CA SER A 36 -31.36 32.74 3.71
C SER A 36 -31.76 34.23 3.74
N ARG A 37 -32.85 34.58 4.43
CA ARG A 37 -33.27 35.98 4.63
C ARG A 37 -32.47 36.67 5.74
N THR A 38 -32.04 35.95 6.78
CA THR A 38 -31.22 36.51 7.87
C THR A 38 -29.77 36.78 7.43
N ILE A 39 -29.23 36.00 6.50
CA ILE A 39 -27.85 36.16 5.98
C ILE A 39 -27.74 37.38 5.02
N LYS A 40 -28.84 37.86 4.44
CA LYS A 40 -28.84 39.04 3.55
C LYS A 40 -28.92 40.40 4.27
N THR A 41 -28.99 40.44 5.60
CA THR A 41 -29.14 41.71 6.36
C THR A 41 -28.12 41.94 7.48
N GLY A 42 -27.00 41.21 7.53
CA GLY A 42 -25.98 41.36 8.57
C GLY A 42 -24.60 41.67 8.02
N HIS A 43 -24.24 42.95 7.93
CA HIS A 43 -22.87 43.42 7.72
C HIS A 43 -22.39 44.05 9.04
N GLN A 44 -21.09 43.87 9.34
CA GLN A 44 -20.26 44.40 10.47
C GLN A 44 -20.16 43.55 11.77
N SER A 45 -18.96 42.96 11.97
CA SER A 45 -18.07 43.27 13.10
C SER A 45 -16.72 42.53 12.98
N ASP A 46 -15.74 43.21 12.38
CA ASP A 46 -14.31 42.91 12.51
C ASP A 46 -13.83 43.38 13.90
N SER A 47 -13.49 42.46 14.81
CA SER A 47 -12.65 42.76 16.00
C SER A 47 -12.15 41.54 16.78
N GLN A 48 -12.43 40.29 16.36
CA GLN A 48 -11.97 39.08 17.08
C GLN A 48 -10.92 38.22 16.34
N SER A 49 -10.51 38.61 15.12
CA SER A 49 -9.48 37.91 14.34
C SER A 49 -8.05 38.33 14.67
N HIS A 50 -7.84 39.52 15.27
CA HIS A 50 -6.50 40.03 15.55
C HIS A 50 -5.84 39.52 16.84
N SER A 51 -6.57 38.90 17.79
CA SER A 51 -5.95 38.39 19.02
C SER A 51 -5.41 36.95 18.91
N LEU A 52 -5.81 36.20 17.88
CA LEU A 52 -5.36 34.82 17.65
C LEU A 52 -4.06 34.75 16.83
N GLU A 53 -3.82 35.70 15.92
CA GLU A 53 -2.55 35.81 15.17
C GLU A 53 -1.38 36.27 16.05
N ASP A 54 -1.64 37.13 17.04
CA ASP A 54 -0.59 37.61 17.96
C ASP A 54 -0.23 36.57 19.03
N ALA A 55 -1.16 35.68 19.39
CA ALA A 55 -0.89 34.51 20.23
C ALA A 55 -0.04 33.45 19.51
N ALA A 56 -0.25 33.26 18.20
CA ALA A 56 0.53 32.33 17.38
C ALA A 56 1.98 32.79 17.16
N LYS A 57 2.23 34.11 17.11
CA LYS A 57 3.58 34.68 16.96
C LYS A 57 4.44 34.57 18.23
N SER A 58 3.83 34.56 19.41
CA SER A 58 4.56 34.46 20.68
C SER A 58 5.07 33.04 20.98
N ILE A 59 4.33 32.01 20.55
CA ILE A 59 4.69 30.59 20.78
C ILE A 59 5.85 30.12 19.87
N SER A 60 6.05 30.76 18.72
CA SER A 60 7.16 30.48 17.79
C SER A 60 8.55 30.89 18.33
N SER A 61 8.63 31.62 19.46
CA SER A 61 9.88 32.22 19.96
C SER A 61 10.59 31.42 21.08
N LEU A 62 10.05 30.26 21.48
CA LEU A 62 10.51 29.51 22.66
C LEU A 62 11.12 28.13 22.38
N LEU A 63 11.41 27.78 21.13
CA LEU A 63 12.12 26.54 20.79
C LEU A 63 13.39 26.86 20.00
N PRO A 64 14.60 26.64 20.54
CA PRO A 64 15.83 26.83 19.79
C PRO A 64 15.96 25.71 18.76
N PHE A 65 15.70 26.03 17.49
CA PHE A 65 16.03 25.17 16.36
C PHE A 65 17.43 25.57 15.88
N GLU A 66 18.46 24.90 16.39
CA GLU A 66 19.82 25.04 15.87
C GLU A 66 19.85 24.55 14.42
N SER A 67 20.24 25.45 13.52
CA SER A 67 20.39 25.19 12.10
C SER A 67 21.66 24.37 11.86
N HIS A 68 21.55 23.06 11.82
CA HIS A 68 22.58 22.22 11.21
C HIS A 68 22.36 22.19 9.69
N ASN A 69 23.27 22.88 9.01
CA ASN A 69 23.44 22.87 7.58
C ASN A 69 24.10 21.53 7.20
N GLU A 70 23.31 20.46 7.06
CA GLU A 70 23.80 19.18 6.53
C GLU A 70 23.35 18.98 5.09
N LEU A 71 24.36 18.74 4.26
CA LEU A 71 24.27 18.37 2.85
C LEU A 71 23.33 17.18 2.64
N LEU A 72 22.78 17.13 1.43
CA LEU A 72 22.16 15.96 0.81
C LEU A 72 22.86 14.67 1.29
N VAL A 73 22.11 13.81 1.98
CA VAL A 73 22.60 12.53 2.51
C VAL A 73 23.17 11.71 1.35
N GLU A 74 24.49 11.56 1.32
CA GLU A 74 25.15 10.48 0.60
C GLU A 74 24.68 9.16 1.25
N THR A 75 23.77 8.47 0.56
CA THR A 75 23.31 7.15 1.00
C THR A 75 24.41 6.13 0.73
N HIS A 76 25.25 5.90 1.73
CA HIS A 76 26.23 4.80 1.69
C HIS A 76 25.54 3.44 1.90
N PRO A 77 26.06 2.35 1.29
CA PRO A 77 25.63 0.99 1.59
C PRO A 77 25.74 0.69 3.09
N ARG A 78 24.84 -0.14 3.64
CA ARG A 78 24.99 -0.66 5.01
C ARG A 78 26.32 -1.43 5.08
N SER A 79 27.17 -1.10 6.05
CA SER A 79 28.40 -1.88 6.32
C SER A 79 28.00 -3.15 7.06
N ASP A 80 28.13 -4.30 6.42
CA ASP A 80 28.04 -5.61 7.08
C ASP A 80 29.22 -5.73 8.05
N ASN A 81 28.94 -5.63 9.35
CA ASN A 81 29.93 -5.80 10.40
C ASN A 81 29.66 -7.15 11.10
N ASP A 82 29.91 -8.24 10.38
CA ASP A 82 30.02 -9.57 10.98
C ASP A 82 31.35 -10.19 10.56
N GLY A 83 32.18 -10.47 11.56
CA GLY A 83 33.51 -11.02 11.38
C GLY A 83 33.45 -12.46 10.87
N HIS A 84 33.53 -12.65 9.55
CA HIS A 84 34.09 -13.85 8.96
C HIS A 84 34.68 -13.59 7.56
N ASP A 85 35.99 -13.82 7.49
CA ASP A 85 36.85 -14.12 6.35
C ASP A 85 36.85 -13.19 5.11
N SER A 86 37.95 -12.46 4.98
CA SER A 86 38.30 -11.54 3.91
C SER A 86 38.49 -12.25 2.56
N ARG A 87 37.51 -12.12 1.67
CA ARG A 87 37.72 -12.09 0.20
C ARG A 87 36.97 -10.90 -0.39
N GLY A 88 37.73 -9.98 -0.98
CA GLY A 88 37.29 -8.62 -1.31
C GLY A 88 36.05 -8.54 -2.21
N SER A 89 34.99 -7.95 -1.68
CA SER A 89 34.01 -7.22 -2.46
C SER A 89 34.60 -5.83 -2.72
N ALA A 90 35.11 -5.61 -3.93
CA ALA A 90 35.43 -4.26 -4.36
C ALA A 90 34.12 -3.44 -4.33
N SER A 91 34.05 -2.40 -3.50
CA SER A 91 32.93 -1.46 -3.52
C SER A 91 32.77 -0.95 -4.95
N VAL A 92 31.72 -1.36 -5.65
CA VAL A 92 31.45 -0.93 -7.01
C VAL A 92 31.16 0.56 -6.95
N ALA A 93 32.11 1.41 -7.31
CA ALA A 93 31.88 2.86 -7.32
C ALA A 93 30.85 3.22 -8.39
N MET A 94 29.88 4.07 -8.05
CA MET A 94 28.87 4.53 -9.01
C MET A 94 29.53 5.40 -10.07
N SER A 95 29.33 5.11 -11.36
CA SER A 95 29.88 5.96 -12.41
C SER A 95 29.16 7.32 -12.43
N PRO A 96 29.84 8.43 -12.80
CA PRO A 96 29.19 9.74 -12.90
C PRO A 96 28.00 9.77 -13.88
N ASN A 97 28.03 8.94 -14.92
CA ASN A 97 26.94 8.83 -15.88
C ASN A 97 25.73 8.10 -15.30
N ASP A 98 25.95 7.01 -14.57
CA ASP A 98 24.88 6.28 -13.88
C ASP A 98 24.25 7.19 -12.80
N TRP A 99 25.08 7.91 -12.03
CA TRP A 99 24.60 8.89 -11.05
C TRP A 99 23.68 9.97 -11.67
N ARG A 100 24.11 10.59 -12.77
CA ARG A 100 23.29 11.58 -13.50
C ARG A 100 22.01 10.96 -14.08
N LEU A 101 22.03 9.69 -14.47
CA LEU A 101 20.82 8.99 -14.90
C LEU A 101 19.83 8.87 -13.76
N TYR A 102 20.26 8.38 -12.59
CA TYR A 102 19.36 8.21 -11.45
C TYR A 102 18.80 9.53 -10.92
N GLN A 103 19.60 10.60 -10.92
CA GLN A 103 19.12 11.95 -10.60
C GLN A 103 18.05 12.45 -11.57
N ARG A 104 18.09 12.04 -12.84
CA ARG A 104 17.04 12.38 -13.83
C ARG A 104 15.80 11.50 -13.70
N LEU A 105 15.96 10.22 -13.33
CA LEU A 105 14.85 9.30 -13.12
C LEU A 105 14.11 9.57 -11.81
N ASN A 106 14.78 10.15 -10.81
CA ASN A 106 14.19 10.53 -9.54
C ASN A 106 14.74 11.89 -9.08
N PRO A 107 14.35 13.02 -9.71
CA PRO A 107 14.79 14.37 -9.35
C PRO A 107 14.11 14.82 -8.05
N VAL A 108 14.55 14.26 -6.91
CA VAL A 108 13.93 14.46 -5.59
C VAL A 108 13.81 15.94 -5.25
N GLN A 109 12.61 16.35 -4.85
CA GLN A 109 12.32 17.65 -4.27
C GLN A 109 12.28 17.52 -2.75
N LYS A 110 13.12 18.30 -2.07
CA LYS A 110 13.30 18.21 -0.61
C LYS A 110 11.96 18.38 0.13
N GLY A 111 11.63 17.42 0.99
CA GLY A 111 10.45 17.43 1.85
C GLY A 111 9.15 16.96 1.20
N TRP A 112 9.12 16.77 -0.12
CA TRP A 112 7.90 16.29 -0.80
C TRP A 112 7.55 14.87 -0.36
N GLY A 113 6.29 14.67 0.05
CA GLY A 113 5.75 13.37 0.42
C GLY A 113 6.29 12.79 1.74
N GLU A 114 7.14 13.52 2.48
CA GLU A 114 7.66 13.08 3.77
C GLU A 114 6.53 12.88 4.79
N ARG A 115 6.70 11.87 5.65
CA ARG A 115 5.67 11.36 6.57
C ARG A 115 4.36 10.95 5.86
N GLY A 116 4.44 10.62 4.56
CA GLY A 116 3.28 10.24 3.75
C GLY A 116 2.30 11.38 3.48
N VAL A 117 2.68 12.65 3.65
CA VAL A 117 1.78 13.79 3.43
C VAL A 117 1.51 14.01 1.93
N ALA A 118 0.29 14.47 1.60
CA ALA A 118 -0.10 14.84 0.25
C ALA A 118 0.84 15.89 -0.37
N VAL A 119 1.19 15.71 -1.64
CA VAL A 119 1.84 16.75 -2.45
C VAL A 119 0.79 17.45 -3.29
N HIS A 120 0.79 18.78 -3.24
CA HIS A 120 -0.08 19.62 -4.06
C HIS A 120 0.77 20.49 -4.99
N LEU A 121 0.42 20.50 -6.27
CA LEU A 121 1.10 21.31 -7.28
C LEU A 121 0.44 22.69 -7.37
N ASP A 122 1.21 23.75 -7.23
CA ASP A 122 0.67 25.11 -7.22
C ASP A 122 0.55 25.72 -8.62
N ASN A 123 1.55 25.49 -9.49
CA ASN A 123 1.63 26.14 -10.80
C ASN A 123 1.03 25.30 -11.93
N ASP A 124 0.49 25.98 -12.95
CA ASP A 124 -0.22 25.32 -14.05
C ASP A 124 0.69 24.53 -14.99
N LYS A 125 1.97 24.90 -15.08
CA LYS A 125 2.95 24.18 -15.89
C LYS A 125 3.19 22.78 -15.34
N ASP A 126 3.43 22.66 -14.04
CA ASP A 126 3.66 21.38 -13.37
C ASP A 126 2.39 20.55 -13.36
N LYS A 127 1.21 21.16 -13.14
CA LYS A 127 -0.08 20.46 -13.28
C LYS A 127 -0.29 19.89 -14.68
N ALA A 128 0.06 20.64 -15.72
CA ALA A 128 -0.06 20.18 -17.10
C ALA A 128 0.89 19.00 -17.38
N LEU A 129 2.13 19.07 -16.89
CA LEU A 129 3.10 17.99 -17.03
C LEU A 129 2.69 16.74 -16.24
N ALA A 130 2.23 16.91 -15.00
CA ALA A 130 1.69 15.85 -14.17
C ALA A 130 0.52 15.14 -14.84
N LYS A 131 -0.42 15.90 -15.40
CA LYS A 131 -1.56 15.34 -16.16
C LYS A 131 -1.11 14.53 -17.38
N GLU A 132 -0.08 14.97 -18.09
CA GLU A 132 0.45 14.22 -19.24
C GLU A 132 1.13 12.92 -18.78
N GLN A 133 1.98 13.01 -17.75
CA GLN A 133 2.71 11.86 -17.22
C GLN A 133 1.80 10.85 -16.51
N PHE A 134 0.66 11.28 -15.96
CA PHE A 134 -0.34 10.41 -15.35
C PHE A 134 -0.77 9.28 -16.28
N LYS A 135 -0.89 9.55 -17.58
CA LYS A 135 -1.29 8.56 -18.59
C LYS A 135 -0.35 7.35 -18.68
N SER A 136 0.92 7.52 -18.32
CA SER A 136 1.93 6.47 -18.42
C SER A 136 1.93 5.49 -17.24
N GLY A 137 1.49 5.95 -16.06
CA GLY A 137 1.49 5.16 -14.82
C GLY A 137 0.10 4.86 -14.26
N ALA A 138 -0.93 5.58 -14.71
CA ALA A 138 -2.25 5.65 -14.07
C ALA A 138 -2.21 6.15 -12.60
N PHE A 139 -1.19 6.97 -12.29
CA PHE A 139 -1.02 7.77 -11.08
C PHE A 139 -0.06 8.93 -11.39
N ASP A 140 0.10 9.90 -10.48
CA ASP A 140 0.92 11.10 -10.67
C ASP A 140 2.42 10.78 -10.62
N VAL A 141 2.95 10.41 -11.79
CA VAL A 141 4.38 10.12 -12.01
C VAL A 141 5.24 11.35 -11.75
N PHE A 142 4.76 12.55 -12.07
CA PHE A 142 5.51 13.79 -11.85
C PHE A 142 5.83 14.00 -10.37
N ILE A 143 4.82 13.82 -9.52
CA ILE A 143 4.96 13.87 -8.07
C ILE A 143 5.81 12.71 -7.59
N SER A 144 5.54 11.48 -8.05
CA SER A 144 6.29 10.30 -7.61
C SER A 144 7.79 10.41 -7.89
N ASP A 145 8.18 10.88 -9.07
CA ASP A 145 9.58 11.06 -9.44
C ASP A 145 10.32 12.11 -8.59
N ARG A 146 9.57 12.99 -7.90
CA ARG A 146 10.09 14.05 -7.03
C ARG A 146 9.99 13.72 -5.55
N ILE A 147 9.28 12.67 -5.18
CA ILE A 147 9.26 12.17 -3.81
C ILE A 147 10.49 11.29 -3.56
N SER A 148 11.07 11.40 -2.37
CA SER A 148 12.24 10.61 -2.00
C SER A 148 11.95 9.09 -2.08
N PRO A 149 12.85 8.27 -2.64
CA PRO A 149 12.70 6.80 -2.62
C PRO A 149 12.64 6.20 -1.21
N ASN A 150 13.20 6.89 -0.22
CA ASN A 150 13.24 6.45 1.17
C ASN A 150 12.40 7.36 2.09
N ARG A 151 11.36 8.03 1.57
CA ARG A 151 10.49 8.93 2.35
C ARG A 151 9.99 8.26 3.62
N THR A 152 9.83 9.02 4.68
CA THR A 152 9.24 8.55 5.94
C THR A 152 7.72 8.38 5.80
N LEU A 153 7.12 7.48 6.60
CA LEU A 153 5.67 7.29 6.70
C LEU A 153 5.23 7.43 8.16
N GLN A 154 3.96 7.76 8.37
CA GLN A 154 3.33 7.70 9.69
C GLN A 154 3.09 6.24 10.10
N ASP A 155 3.01 5.97 11.41
CA ASP A 155 2.59 4.66 11.91
C ASP A 155 1.07 4.56 11.83
N ALA A 156 0.57 3.73 10.91
CA ALA A 156 -0.86 3.54 10.64
C ALA A 156 -1.53 2.51 11.57
N ARG A 157 -0.75 1.81 12.38
CA ARG A 157 -1.23 0.69 13.20
C ARG A 157 -2.00 1.19 14.43
N PRO A 158 -2.89 0.36 15.00
CA PRO A 158 -3.37 0.56 16.37
C PRO A 158 -2.22 0.75 17.34
N TYR A 159 -2.38 1.65 18.32
CA TYR A 159 -1.34 1.92 19.31
C TYR A 159 -0.89 0.65 20.06
N GLU A 160 -1.82 -0.27 20.30
CA GLU A 160 -1.56 -1.56 20.95
C GLU A 160 -0.58 -2.43 20.17
N CYS A 161 -0.54 -2.32 18.83
CA CYS A 161 0.40 -3.07 17.99
C CYS A 161 1.86 -2.70 18.25
N SER A 162 2.13 -1.45 18.65
CA SER A 162 3.49 -1.01 19.01
C SER A 162 4.02 -1.67 20.29
N LYS A 163 3.14 -2.29 21.08
CA LYS A 163 3.47 -2.95 22.35
C LYS A 163 3.52 -4.47 22.24
N VAL A 164 3.21 -5.02 21.06
CA VAL A 164 3.29 -6.47 20.83
C VAL A 164 4.76 -6.83 20.69
N ASP A 165 5.22 -7.69 21.59
CA ASP A 165 6.55 -8.29 21.48
C ASP A 165 6.45 -9.56 20.65
N TYR A 166 7.14 -9.59 19.52
CA TYR A 166 7.21 -10.75 18.65
C TYR A 166 8.50 -11.52 18.96
N PRO A 167 8.42 -12.84 19.22
CA PRO A 167 9.60 -13.64 19.54
C PRO A 167 10.73 -13.41 18.52
N SER A 168 11.96 -13.19 18.99
CA SER A 168 13.12 -13.09 18.10
C SER A 168 13.41 -14.42 17.43
N ASP A 169 13.18 -15.51 18.14
CA ASP A 169 13.52 -16.86 17.71
C ASP A 169 12.29 -17.55 17.11
N GLY A 170 12.52 -18.38 16.08
CA GLY A 170 11.47 -19.22 15.49
C GLY A 170 10.58 -18.56 14.43
N LEU A 171 10.62 -17.24 14.23
CA LEU A 171 9.87 -16.58 13.13
C LEU A 171 10.35 -16.97 11.72
N GLY A 172 11.60 -17.44 11.61
CA GLY A 172 12.24 -17.73 10.34
C GLY A 172 12.61 -16.46 9.56
N SER A 173 12.69 -16.58 8.24
CA SER A 173 13.01 -15.46 7.33
C SER A 173 12.10 -15.47 6.11
N ALA A 174 11.87 -14.30 5.53
CA ALA A 174 11.01 -14.11 4.37
C ALA A 174 11.81 -13.80 3.12
N THR A 175 11.48 -14.45 2.01
CA THR A 175 11.82 -13.92 0.68
C THR A 175 10.68 -13.03 0.21
N ILE A 176 10.99 -11.78 -0.10
CA ILE A 176 10.02 -10.83 -0.66
C ILE A 176 10.07 -10.96 -2.19
N VAL A 177 8.93 -11.24 -2.82
CA VAL A 177 8.81 -11.41 -4.28
C VAL A 177 7.98 -10.27 -4.83
N ILE A 178 8.59 -9.45 -5.69
CA ILE A 178 7.95 -8.30 -6.34
C ILE A 178 7.93 -8.54 -7.85
N ILE A 179 6.75 -8.55 -8.44
CA ILE A 179 6.56 -8.77 -9.87
C ILE A 179 6.33 -7.40 -10.50
N TYR A 180 6.96 -7.14 -11.64
CA TYR A 180 6.75 -5.90 -12.36
C TYR A 180 6.80 -6.10 -13.87
N THR A 181 5.99 -5.31 -14.58
CA THR A 181 6.10 -5.10 -16.03
C THR A 181 5.95 -3.62 -16.30
N ASN A 182 6.96 -3.00 -16.91
CA ASN A 182 6.93 -1.60 -17.29
C ASN A 182 6.53 -0.65 -16.15
N GLU A 183 6.92 -0.99 -14.92
CA GLU A 183 6.62 -0.14 -13.77
C GLU A 183 7.31 1.23 -13.88
N ILE A 184 6.75 2.24 -13.22
CA ILE A 184 7.40 3.53 -13.06
C ILE A 184 8.60 3.38 -12.11
N TRP A 185 9.77 3.86 -12.54
CA TRP A 185 11.02 3.75 -11.79
C TRP A 185 10.89 4.19 -10.32
N SER A 186 10.34 5.38 -10.08
CA SER A 186 10.22 5.93 -8.73
C SER A 186 9.32 5.09 -7.82
N ALA A 187 8.26 4.47 -8.36
CA ALA A 187 7.38 3.58 -7.59
C ALA A 187 8.11 2.28 -7.23
N LEU A 188 8.71 1.59 -8.20
CA LEU A 188 9.44 0.33 -7.98
C LEU A 188 10.58 0.51 -6.97
N ILE A 189 11.39 1.54 -7.15
CA ILE A 189 12.53 1.81 -6.28
C ILE A 189 12.07 2.19 -4.87
N ARG A 190 10.96 2.93 -4.72
CA ARG A 190 10.39 3.24 -3.40
C ARG A 190 9.84 2.00 -2.69
N THR A 191 9.23 1.06 -3.42
CA THR A 191 8.83 -0.24 -2.86
C THR A 191 10.04 -0.98 -2.30
N ILE A 192 11.13 -1.10 -3.07
CA ILE A 192 12.35 -1.79 -2.65
C ILE A 192 12.98 -1.13 -1.42
N TRP A 193 13.13 0.20 -1.42
CA TRP A 193 13.66 0.93 -0.27
C TRP A 193 12.76 0.82 0.96
N SER A 194 11.44 0.82 0.80
CA SER A 194 10.52 0.66 1.93
C SER A 194 10.74 -0.68 2.63
N VAL A 195 10.86 -1.78 1.86
CA VAL A 195 11.13 -3.12 2.37
C VAL A 195 12.51 -3.17 3.02
N TRP A 196 13.55 -2.67 2.34
CA TRP A 196 14.92 -2.68 2.84
C TRP A 196 15.07 -1.92 4.17
N ASN A 197 14.42 -0.75 4.28
CA ASN A 197 14.57 0.12 5.44
C ASN A 197 13.74 -0.33 6.65
N ARG A 198 12.58 -0.96 6.42
CA ARG A 198 11.59 -1.26 7.47
C ARG A 198 11.43 -2.74 7.79
N THR A 199 12.32 -3.57 7.25
CA THR A 199 12.37 -4.99 7.58
C THR A 199 13.63 -5.27 8.41
N PRO A 200 13.52 -5.86 9.60
CA PRO A 200 14.69 -6.27 10.38
C PRO A 200 15.61 -7.21 9.56
N ASP A 201 16.92 -6.98 9.62
CA ASP A 201 17.88 -7.72 8.79
C ASP A 201 17.82 -9.24 9.01
N ARG A 202 17.53 -9.70 10.23
CA ARG A 202 17.35 -11.13 10.53
C ARG A 202 16.14 -11.78 9.84
N LEU A 203 15.11 -11.00 9.52
CA LEU A 203 13.86 -11.48 8.93
C LEU A 203 13.87 -11.40 7.41
N LEU A 204 14.63 -10.48 6.82
CA LEU A 204 14.72 -10.36 5.37
C LEU A 204 15.70 -11.39 4.80
N ASN A 205 15.25 -12.44 4.14
CA ASN A 205 16.18 -13.37 3.48
C ASN A 205 16.79 -12.72 2.23
N GLU A 206 15.92 -12.36 1.28
CA GLU A 206 16.27 -11.74 0.01
C GLU A 206 15.03 -11.01 -0.57
N ILE A 207 15.25 -10.10 -1.51
CA ILE A 207 14.21 -9.52 -2.37
C ILE A 207 14.45 -10.03 -3.79
N ILE A 208 13.45 -10.70 -4.35
CA ILE A 208 13.43 -11.17 -5.73
C ILE A 208 12.50 -10.26 -6.53
N LEU A 209 13.06 -9.52 -7.48
CA LEU A 209 12.28 -8.84 -8.50
C LEU A 209 12.10 -9.78 -9.69
N VAL A 210 10.87 -9.92 -10.18
CA VAL A 210 10.57 -10.68 -11.40
C VAL A 210 10.11 -9.70 -12.47
N ASP A 211 10.98 -9.46 -13.45
CA ASP A 211 10.72 -8.65 -14.64
C ASP A 211 9.93 -9.49 -15.65
N ASP A 212 8.61 -9.30 -15.67
CA ASP A 212 7.71 -9.93 -16.62
C ASP A 212 7.72 -9.16 -17.95
N PHE A 213 8.89 -9.23 -18.61
CA PHE A 213 9.15 -8.77 -19.97
C PHE A 213 8.96 -7.25 -20.21
N SER A 214 9.52 -6.41 -19.35
CA SER A 214 9.51 -4.95 -19.51
C SER A 214 10.33 -4.48 -20.71
N ASP A 215 9.92 -3.42 -21.40
CA ASP A 215 10.66 -2.80 -22.53
C ASP A 215 11.30 -1.45 -22.16
N LYS A 216 10.96 -0.87 -21.01
CA LYS A 216 11.56 0.39 -20.51
C LYS A 216 13.08 0.26 -20.31
N PRO A 217 13.91 1.08 -20.99
CA PRO A 217 15.37 0.98 -20.93
C PRO A 217 15.94 1.10 -19.50
N GLU A 218 15.36 1.95 -18.68
CA GLU A 218 15.75 2.15 -17.28
C GLU A 218 15.56 0.90 -16.42
N LEU A 219 14.61 0.03 -16.75
CA LEU A 219 14.34 -1.20 -16.00
C LEU A 219 15.28 -2.36 -16.38
N ARG A 220 16.22 -2.15 -17.31
CA ARG A 220 17.20 -3.14 -17.76
C ARG A 220 18.53 -2.96 -16.99
N ALA A 221 19.64 -2.82 -17.72
CA ALA A 221 20.97 -2.65 -17.12
C ALA A 221 21.06 -1.51 -16.08
N PRO A 222 20.37 -0.36 -16.23
CA PRO A 222 20.40 0.68 -15.19
C PRO A 222 19.82 0.22 -13.87
N LEU A 223 18.74 -0.56 -13.87
CA LEU A 223 18.19 -1.16 -12.66
C LEU A 223 19.18 -2.15 -12.03
N ASP A 224 19.78 -3.04 -12.81
CA ASP A 224 20.72 -4.05 -12.29
C ASP A 224 21.91 -3.39 -11.58
N LYS A 225 22.45 -2.31 -12.15
CA LYS A 225 23.52 -1.51 -11.54
C LYS A 225 23.07 -0.83 -10.26
N TYR A 226 21.88 -0.23 -10.25
CA TYR A 226 21.33 0.46 -9.09
C TYR A 226 21.19 -0.51 -7.92
N LEU A 227 20.60 -1.68 -8.16
CA LEU A 227 20.35 -2.68 -7.13
C LEU A 227 21.66 -3.23 -6.56
N ARG A 228 22.61 -3.58 -7.42
CA ARG A 228 23.93 -4.08 -6.97
C ARG A 228 24.68 -3.03 -6.14
N TYR A 229 24.61 -1.76 -6.51
CA TYR A 229 25.28 -0.69 -5.78
C TYR A 229 24.71 -0.49 -4.38
N TYR A 230 23.38 -0.41 -4.24
CA TYR A 230 22.73 -0.07 -2.97
C TYR A 230 22.45 -1.27 -2.07
N PHE A 231 22.22 -2.45 -2.64
CA PHE A 231 21.70 -3.60 -1.91
C PHE A 231 22.52 -4.89 -2.08
N GLY A 232 23.60 -4.84 -2.86
CA GLY A 232 24.45 -6.00 -3.15
C GLY A 232 23.67 -7.15 -3.79
N ASP A 233 23.96 -8.38 -3.39
CA ASP A 233 23.34 -9.59 -3.95
C ASP A 233 22.02 -9.98 -3.27
N ARG A 234 21.63 -9.27 -2.20
CA ARG A 234 20.41 -9.57 -1.43
C ARG A 234 19.13 -9.10 -2.16
N VAL A 235 19.28 -8.22 -3.16
CA VAL A 235 18.20 -7.78 -4.05
C VAL A 235 18.59 -8.11 -5.48
N ARG A 236 17.85 -9.01 -6.13
CA ARG A 236 18.19 -9.52 -7.47
C ARG A 236 16.99 -9.56 -8.40
N VAL A 237 17.28 -9.46 -9.70
CA VAL A 237 16.27 -9.50 -10.76
C VAL A 237 16.29 -10.85 -11.47
N ILE A 238 15.09 -11.39 -11.74
CA ILE A 238 14.85 -12.49 -12.65
C ILE A 238 14.13 -11.92 -13.87
N ARG A 239 14.76 -12.01 -15.05
CA ARG A 239 14.18 -11.50 -16.30
C ARG A 239 13.56 -12.63 -17.08
N LEU A 240 12.30 -12.46 -17.46
CA LEU A 240 11.59 -13.42 -18.29
C LEU A 240 11.83 -13.12 -19.77
N ASP A 241 11.98 -14.15 -20.59
CA ASP A 241 12.27 -14.03 -22.02
C ASP A 241 11.03 -13.69 -22.86
N LYS A 242 9.85 -13.77 -22.27
CA LYS A 242 8.54 -13.42 -22.86
C LYS A 242 7.59 -12.96 -21.77
N ARG A 243 6.50 -12.30 -22.17
CA ARG A 243 5.42 -11.91 -21.25
C ARG A 243 4.68 -13.18 -20.79
N GLU A 244 4.83 -13.52 -19.51
CA GLU A 244 4.21 -14.68 -18.88
C GLU A 244 2.92 -14.30 -18.14
N GLY A 245 2.80 -13.05 -17.66
CA GLY A 245 1.69 -12.60 -16.83
C GLY A 245 1.95 -12.77 -15.33
N LEU A 246 1.15 -12.10 -14.51
CA LEU A 246 1.35 -11.95 -13.07
C LEU A 246 1.50 -13.30 -12.36
N ILE A 247 0.63 -14.25 -12.69
CA ILE A 247 0.51 -15.54 -12.00
C ILE A 247 1.76 -16.39 -12.24
N ARG A 248 2.16 -16.56 -13.50
CA ARG A 248 3.36 -17.33 -13.85
C ARG A 248 4.64 -16.63 -13.38
N ALA A 249 4.69 -15.29 -13.41
CA ALA A 249 5.79 -14.54 -12.83
C ALA A 249 5.91 -14.74 -11.31
N ARG A 250 4.79 -14.73 -10.56
CA ARG A 250 4.75 -15.08 -9.12
C ARG A 250 5.31 -16.48 -8.88
N LEU A 251 4.90 -17.48 -9.67
CA LEU A 251 5.39 -18.85 -9.54
C LEU A 251 6.90 -18.95 -9.78
N ILE A 252 7.43 -18.24 -10.78
CA ILE A 252 8.87 -18.22 -11.06
C ILE A 252 9.65 -17.61 -9.88
N GLY A 253 9.17 -16.49 -9.33
CA GLY A 253 9.75 -15.89 -8.12
C GLY A 253 9.69 -16.83 -6.92
N ALA A 254 8.52 -17.44 -6.68
CA ALA A 254 8.30 -18.38 -5.58
C ALA A 254 9.23 -19.60 -5.64
N ARG A 255 9.43 -20.19 -6.82
CA ARG A 255 10.34 -21.35 -7.00
C ARG A 255 11.81 -21.00 -6.74
N ARG A 256 12.16 -19.71 -6.74
CA ARG A 256 13.51 -19.21 -6.52
C ARG A 256 13.72 -18.62 -5.12
N ALA A 257 12.67 -18.58 -4.30
CA ALA A 257 12.71 -18.09 -2.94
C ALA A 257 13.44 -19.05 -1.99
N ARG A 258 14.23 -18.49 -1.07
CA ARG A 258 15.04 -19.25 -0.11
C ARG A 258 14.60 -19.08 1.35
N GLY A 259 13.81 -18.07 1.66
CA GLY A 259 13.22 -17.87 2.98
C GLY A 259 12.31 -19.03 3.42
N SER A 260 12.03 -19.11 4.71
CA SER A 260 11.01 -20.03 5.24
C SER A 260 9.60 -19.59 4.81
N ALA A 261 9.36 -18.28 4.69
CA ALA A 261 8.14 -17.72 4.13
C ALA A 261 8.38 -17.01 2.80
N ILE A 262 7.34 -16.96 1.96
CA ILE A 262 7.28 -16.12 0.77
C ILE A 262 6.32 -14.98 1.07
N VAL A 263 6.71 -13.75 0.76
CA VAL A 263 5.82 -12.58 0.83
C VAL A 263 5.73 -11.97 -0.55
N PHE A 264 4.53 -11.94 -1.13
CA PHE A 264 4.28 -11.25 -2.38
C PHE A 264 3.93 -9.80 -2.11
N LEU A 265 4.51 -8.90 -2.90
CA LEU A 265 4.16 -7.48 -2.93
C LEU A 265 4.05 -7.03 -4.39
N ASP A 266 3.10 -6.13 -4.66
CA ASP A 266 3.07 -5.42 -5.94
C ASP A 266 4.20 -4.36 -6.01
N SER A 267 4.55 -3.94 -7.22
CA SER A 267 5.70 -3.07 -7.50
C SER A 267 5.49 -1.58 -7.21
N HIS A 268 4.37 -1.23 -6.59
CA HIS A 268 3.96 0.14 -6.25
C HIS A 268 3.35 0.18 -4.85
N CYS A 269 4.05 -0.47 -3.93
CA CYS A 269 3.72 -0.52 -2.51
C CYS A 269 4.72 0.28 -1.66
N GLU A 270 4.31 0.69 -0.46
CA GLU A 270 5.21 1.17 0.57
C GLU A 270 4.87 0.50 1.91
N VAL A 271 5.77 -0.33 2.42
CA VAL A 271 5.56 -1.02 3.70
C VAL A 271 5.79 -0.06 4.87
N THR A 272 5.11 -0.30 6.00
CA THR A 272 5.25 0.49 7.24
C THR A 272 6.20 -0.16 8.24
N THR A 273 6.47 0.52 9.35
CA THR A 273 7.27 -0.02 10.45
C THR A 273 6.57 -1.21 11.10
N GLY A 274 7.31 -2.30 11.33
CA GLY A 274 6.79 -3.49 12.01
C GLY A 274 5.77 -4.27 11.19
N TRP A 275 5.84 -4.18 9.86
CA TRP A 275 4.88 -4.79 8.96
C TRP A 275 5.05 -6.31 8.84
N LEU A 276 6.25 -6.86 9.01
CA LEU A 276 6.55 -8.25 8.64
C LEU A 276 6.40 -9.21 9.83
N GLU A 277 6.81 -8.79 11.01
CA GLU A 277 6.78 -9.55 12.26
C GLU A 277 5.39 -10.16 12.56
N PRO A 278 4.28 -9.40 12.44
CA PRO A 278 2.95 -9.96 12.68
C PRO A 278 2.57 -11.05 11.67
N LEU A 279 3.02 -10.93 10.42
CA LEU A 279 2.76 -11.91 9.37
C LEU A 279 3.52 -13.22 9.66
N LEU A 280 4.82 -13.10 9.97
CA LEU A 280 5.66 -14.26 10.25
C LEU A 280 5.29 -14.95 11.56
N ALA A 281 4.88 -14.20 12.59
CA ALA A 281 4.44 -14.78 13.86
C ALA A 281 3.23 -15.70 13.66
N ARG A 282 2.25 -15.27 12.87
CA ARG A 282 1.09 -16.10 12.56
C ARG A 282 1.42 -17.34 11.72
N ILE A 283 2.41 -17.24 10.82
CA ILE A 283 2.90 -18.41 10.06
C ILE A 283 3.68 -19.36 10.97
N ALA A 284 4.46 -18.84 11.93
CA ALA A 284 5.18 -19.65 12.90
C ALA A 284 4.23 -20.39 13.86
N ASP A 285 3.10 -19.76 14.23
CA ASP A 285 2.05 -20.41 15.04
C ASP A 285 1.41 -21.61 14.34
N ASP A 286 1.10 -21.47 13.04
CA ASP A 286 0.65 -22.58 12.19
C ASP A 286 1.05 -22.29 10.74
N ARG A 287 1.89 -23.17 10.18
CA ARG A 287 2.42 -23.05 8.81
C ARG A 287 1.33 -23.02 7.73
N ARG A 288 0.10 -23.44 8.05
CA ARG A 288 -1.05 -23.43 7.13
C ARG A 288 -1.79 -22.10 7.10
N ASN A 289 -1.35 -21.12 7.89
CA ASN A 289 -1.88 -19.78 7.85
C ASN A 289 -1.33 -19.01 6.64
N VAL A 290 -2.23 -18.33 5.94
CA VAL A 290 -1.93 -17.35 4.89
C VAL A 290 -2.38 -16.00 5.41
N ILE A 291 -1.46 -15.04 5.47
CA ILE A 291 -1.69 -13.78 6.17
C ILE A 291 -1.50 -12.61 5.22
N CYS A 292 -2.50 -11.74 5.14
CA CYS A 292 -2.40 -10.48 4.41
C CYS A 292 -2.22 -9.31 5.39
N PRO A 293 -1.46 -8.27 5.01
CA PRO A 293 -1.50 -7.00 5.71
C PRO A 293 -2.84 -6.30 5.50
N VAL A 294 -3.14 -5.31 6.33
CA VAL A 294 -4.07 -4.24 5.97
C VAL A 294 -3.45 -3.48 4.79
N ILE A 295 -4.22 -3.33 3.72
CA ILE A 295 -3.80 -2.62 2.52
C ILE A 295 -4.30 -1.19 2.61
N ASP A 296 -3.39 -0.27 2.92
CA ASP A 296 -3.70 1.15 3.01
C ASP A 296 -3.66 1.79 1.61
N VAL A 297 -4.38 2.90 1.45
CA VAL A 297 -4.41 3.62 0.17
C VAL A 297 -3.25 4.60 0.11
N ILE A 298 -2.47 4.53 -0.98
CA ILE A 298 -1.63 5.63 -1.42
C ILE A 298 -2.36 6.33 -2.56
N SER A 299 -2.61 7.64 -2.43
CA SER A 299 -3.31 8.41 -3.45
C SER A 299 -2.58 8.33 -4.80
N ASP A 300 -3.32 7.98 -5.84
CA ASP A 300 -2.86 8.07 -7.22
C ASP A 300 -2.60 9.51 -7.68
N LYS A 301 -3.15 10.53 -6.99
CA LYS A 301 -3.07 11.94 -7.39
C LYS A 301 -2.06 12.75 -6.60
N THR A 302 -1.97 12.52 -5.29
CA THR A 302 -1.11 13.32 -4.40
C THR A 302 0.01 12.52 -3.77
N LEU A 303 0.00 11.19 -3.95
CA LEU A 303 0.89 10.23 -3.30
C LEU A 303 0.83 10.29 -1.76
N GLU A 304 -0.25 10.86 -1.21
CA GLU A 304 -0.59 10.79 0.21
C GLU A 304 -0.76 9.34 0.65
N TYR A 305 -0.17 8.98 1.78
CA TYR A 305 -0.43 7.73 2.47
C TYR A 305 -1.60 7.93 3.42
N PHE A 306 -2.75 7.32 3.11
CA PHE A 306 -3.93 7.42 3.97
C PHE A 306 -3.84 6.43 5.13
N ALA A 307 -3.30 6.88 6.26
CA ALA A 307 -3.25 6.10 7.50
C ALA A 307 -4.63 5.96 8.19
N GLY A 308 -5.62 6.76 7.79
CA GLY A 308 -7.03 6.59 8.17
C GLY A 308 -7.31 6.47 9.67
N ASN A 309 -8.35 5.71 10.01
CA ASN A 309 -8.63 5.27 11.39
C ASN A 309 -7.90 3.93 11.61
N PRO A 310 -6.95 3.84 12.56
CA PRO A 310 -6.17 2.61 12.78
C PRO A 310 -7.04 1.42 13.22
N TYR A 311 -8.26 1.67 13.69
CA TYR A 311 -9.22 0.63 14.09
C TYR A 311 -10.23 0.27 12.99
N TYR A 312 -10.03 0.75 11.77
CA TYR A 312 -10.86 0.44 10.61
C TYR A 312 -10.04 -0.28 9.55
N PHE A 313 -10.49 -1.47 9.16
CA PHE A 313 -9.97 -2.20 8.01
C PHE A 313 -11.06 -3.15 7.51
N GLN A 314 -10.85 -3.67 6.31
CA GLN A 314 -11.79 -4.57 5.65
C GLN A 314 -11.15 -5.93 5.44
N VAL A 315 -11.99 -6.97 5.39
CA VAL A 315 -11.62 -8.32 4.96
C VAL A 315 -12.13 -8.56 3.55
N GLY A 316 -11.62 -9.60 2.90
CA GLY A 316 -12.01 -9.95 1.53
C GLY A 316 -13.28 -10.78 1.46
N GLY A 317 -14.12 -10.45 0.49
CA GLY A 317 -15.25 -11.25 0.03
C GLY A 317 -15.23 -11.43 -1.49
N PHE A 318 -16.34 -11.94 -2.03
CA PHE A 318 -16.55 -12.01 -3.47
C PHE A 318 -18.04 -11.93 -3.81
N THR A 319 -18.35 -11.50 -5.03
CA THR A 319 -19.69 -11.54 -5.61
C THR A 319 -19.92 -12.83 -6.38
N TRP A 320 -21.18 -13.20 -6.64
CA TRP A 320 -21.51 -14.37 -7.45
C TRP A 320 -21.06 -14.26 -8.92
N SER A 321 -20.68 -13.07 -9.38
CA SER A 321 -20.04 -12.87 -10.68
C SER A 321 -18.52 -13.08 -10.64
N GLY A 322 -17.96 -13.59 -9.54
CA GLY A 322 -16.53 -13.88 -9.41
C GLY A 322 -15.65 -12.64 -9.21
N HIS A 323 -16.23 -11.52 -8.77
CA HIS A 323 -15.46 -10.30 -8.48
C HIS A 323 -15.12 -10.22 -7.00
N PHE A 324 -13.90 -9.83 -6.68
CA PHE A 324 -13.50 -9.51 -5.32
C PHE A 324 -14.31 -8.31 -4.79
N THR A 325 -14.63 -8.32 -3.49
CA THR A 325 -15.21 -7.16 -2.79
C THR A 325 -14.61 -7.04 -1.41
N TRP A 326 -14.62 -5.84 -0.85
CA TRP A 326 -14.30 -5.62 0.55
C TRP A 326 -15.54 -5.81 1.44
N ILE A 327 -15.31 -6.30 2.66
CA ILE A 327 -16.32 -6.45 3.70
C ILE A 327 -15.83 -5.71 4.95
N ASP A 328 -16.63 -4.77 5.45
CA ASP A 328 -16.30 -4.03 6.67
C ASP A 328 -16.28 -4.94 7.89
N ILE A 329 -15.25 -4.77 8.73
CA ILE A 329 -15.23 -5.30 10.08
C ILE A 329 -15.95 -4.30 10.99
N PRO A 330 -16.89 -4.73 11.86
CA PRO A 330 -17.48 -3.85 12.87
C PRO A 330 -16.38 -3.22 13.73
N GLU A 331 -16.35 -1.89 13.78
CA GLU A 331 -15.29 -1.14 14.47
C GLU A 331 -15.19 -1.50 15.96
N ASP A 332 -16.31 -1.81 16.61
CA ASP A 332 -16.33 -2.25 18.00
C ASP A 332 -15.61 -3.59 18.20
N ALA A 333 -15.69 -4.49 17.22
CA ALA A 333 -14.99 -5.77 17.23
C ALA A 333 -13.48 -5.56 17.02
N ALA A 334 -13.10 -4.68 16.10
CA ALA A 334 -11.69 -4.32 15.88
C ALA A 334 -11.08 -3.67 17.13
N ARG A 335 -11.79 -2.73 17.78
CA ARG A 335 -11.35 -2.07 19.01
C ARG A 335 -11.23 -3.01 20.21
N LYS A 336 -12.07 -4.05 20.32
CA LYS A 336 -11.99 -5.04 21.40
C LYS A 336 -10.78 -5.96 21.28
N ALA A 337 -10.25 -6.16 20.07
CA ALA A 337 -9.11 -7.04 19.81
C ALA A 337 -8.17 -6.43 18.74
N PRO A 338 -7.56 -5.26 19.01
CA PRO A 338 -6.90 -4.45 17.98
C PRO A 338 -5.61 -5.07 17.42
N THR A 339 -5.05 -6.04 18.13
CA THR A 339 -3.82 -6.75 17.73
C THR A 339 -4.08 -8.14 17.16
N ARG A 340 -5.34 -8.60 17.16
CA ARG A 340 -5.68 -9.97 16.78
C ARG A 340 -5.97 -10.05 15.28
N ALA A 341 -5.30 -10.98 14.60
CA ALA A 341 -5.60 -11.30 13.21
C ALA A 341 -7.09 -11.68 13.04
N VAL A 342 -7.68 -11.24 11.93
CA VAL A 342 -9.09 -11.47 11.63
C VAL A 342 -9.23 -12.34 10.39
N VAL A 343 -10.10 -13.33 10.51
CA VAL A 343 -10.36 -14.31 9.47
C VAL A 343 -10.98 -13.64 8.24
N SER A 344 -10.49 -13.98 7.05
CA SER A 344 -10.92 -13.40 5.79
C SER A 344 -11.41 -14.49 4.83
N PRO A 345 -12.65 -14.41 4.30
CA PRO A 345 -13.13 -15.34 3.28
C PRO A 345 -12.24 -15.39 2.03
N THR A 346 -11.79 -14.23 1.55
CA THR A 346 -10.88 -14.12 0.39
C THR A 346 -9.77 -13.09 0.64
N MET A 347 -8.79 -13.03 -0.27
CA MET A 347 -7.75 -11.99 -0.28
C MET A 347 -7.86 -11.13 -1.54
N ALA A 348 -7.38 -9.89 -1.48
CA ALA A 348 -7.21 -9.05 -2.66
C ALA A 348 -6.23 -9.69 -3.67
N GLY A 349 -5.20 -10.39 -3.17
CA GLY A 349 -4.30 -11.24 -3.96
C GLY A 349 -2.94 -10.61 -4.31
N GLY A 350 -2.82 -9.29 -4.22
CA GLY A 350 -1.56 -8.56 -4.44
C GLY A 350 -0.51 -8.80 -3.36
N LEU A 351 -0.96 -8.75 -2.10
CA LEU A 351 -0.09 -8.68 -0.93
C LEU A 351 -0.46 -9.75 0.09
N PHE A 352 0.43 -10.73 0.31
CA PHE A 352 0.25 -11.77 1.32
C PHE A 352 1.56 -12.48 1.65
N ALA A 353 1.61 -13.07 2.85
CA ALA A 353 2.67 -13.94 3.34
C ALA A 353 2.15 -15.37 3.48
N ILE A 354 3.00 -16.34 3.13
CA ILE A 354 2.69 -17.78 3.25
C ILE A 354 3.97 -18.57 3.54
N ASP A 355 3.87 -19.64 4.31
CA ASP A 355 4.96 -20.61 4.45
C ASP A 355 5.34 -21.17 3.06
N ARG A 356 6.64 -21.16 2.75
CA ARG A 356 7.15 -21.53 1.42
C ARG A 356 6.80 -22.97 1.07
N GLN A 357 6.92 -23.88 2.04
CA GLN A 357 6.64 -25.29 1.81
C GLN A 357 5.14 -25.52 1.63
N TYR A 358 4.31 -24.91 2.49
CA TYR A 358 2.86 -24.97 2.40
C TYR A 358 2.33 -24.45 1.07
N PHE A 359 2.87 -23.33 0.56
CA PHE A 359 2.49 -22.79 -0.75
C PHE A 359 2.59 -23.85 -1.86
N PHE A 360 3.67 -24.63 -1.91
CA PHE A 360 3.83 -25.70 -2.90
C PHE A 360 3.03 -26.96 -2.56
N GLU A 361 2.88 -27.29 -1.29
CA GLU A 361 2.07 -28.44 -0.85
C GLU A 361 0.61 -28.33 -1.27
N ILE A 362 0.02 -27.13 -1.19
CA ILE A 362 -1.36 -26.91 -1.64
C ILE A 362 -1.46 -26.76 -3.16
N GLY A 363 -0.37 -26.81 -3.92
CA GLY A 363 -0.36 -26.71 -5.38
C GLY A 363 -0.05 -25.31 -5.94
N SER A 364 0.45 -24.38 -5.13
CA SER A 364 0.88 -23.02 -5.53
C SER A 364 -0.21 -22.17 -6.20
N TYR A 365 -0.10 -21.82 -7.47
CA TYR A 365 -1.18 -21.27 -8.31
C TYR A 365 -1.45 -22.23 -9.48
N ASP A 366 -2.67 -22.19 -10.04
CA ASP A 366 -2.96 -22.87 -11.30
C ASP A 366 -2.17 -22.21 -12.45
N GLU A 367 -1.19 -22.94 -13.00
CA GLU A 367 -0.30 -22.46 -14.05
C GLU A 367 -1.03 -22.16 -15.38
N ARG A 368 -2.26 -22.64 -15.53
CA ARG A 368 -3.11 -22.42 -16.71
C ARG A 368 -3.85 -21.09 -16.67
N MET A 369 -3.90 -20.41 -15.53
CA MET A 369 -4.45 -19.06 -15.48
C MET A 369 -3.55 -18.10 -16.26
N GLU A 370 -4.17 -17.22 -17.03
CA GLU A 370 -3.45 -16.30 -17.92
C GLU A 370 -3.57 -14.86 -17.42
N ILE A 371 -2.44 -14.15 -17.47
CA ILE A 371 -2.31 -12.71 -17.27
C ILE A 371 -2.71 -12.22 -15.87
N TRP A 372 -4.00 -12.13 -15.57
CA TRP A 372 -4.54 -11.50 -14.35
C TRP A 372 -6.00 -11.89 -14.10
N GLY A 373 -6.36 -12.04 -12.83
CA GLY A 373 -7.74 -12.13 -12.38
C GLY A 373 -8.13 -13.55 -11.94
N GLY A 374 -8.87 -13.62 -10.83
CA GLY A 374 -9.42 -14.86 -10.28
C GLY A 374 -8.42 -15.71 -9.49
N GLU A 375 -7.11 -15.48 -9.63
CA GLU A 375 -6.08 -16.25 -8.91
C GLU A 375 -6.18 -16.05 -7.39
N ASN A 376 -6.57 -14.85 -6.98
CA ASN A 376 -6.76 -14.49 -5.59
C ASN A 376 -7.95 -15.25 -4.97
N LEU A 377 -9.04 -15.42 -5.72
CA LEU A 377 -10.22 -16.18 -5.28
C LEU A 377 -9.93 -17.68 -5.26
N GLU A 378 -9.31 -18.22 -6.31
CA GLU A 378 -8.95 -19.63 -6.39
C GLU A 378 -8.04 -20.04 -5.22
N LEU A 379 -6.96 -19.29 -4.97
CA LEU A 379 -6.07 -19.58 -3.85
C LEU A 379 -6.79 -19.45 -2.51
N SER A 380 -7.66 -18.43 -2.34
CA SER A 380 -8.46 -18.28 -1.12
C SER A 380 -9.33 -19.50 -0.87
N PHE A 381 -10.05 -19.97 -1.89
CA PHE A 381 -10.91 -21.14 -1.81
C PHE A 381 -10.12 -22.41 -1.50
N ARG A 382 -8.94 -22.57 -2.12
CA ARG A 382 -8.05 -23.71 -1.90
C ARG A 382 -7.49 -23.74 -0.49
N VAL A 383 -7.01 -22.61 0.03
CA VAL A 383 -6.54 -22.49 1.43
C VAL A 383 -7.63 -22.95 2.40
N TRP A 384 -8.85 -22.43 2.25
CA TRP A 384 -9.98 -22.78 3.12
C TRP A 384 -10.39 -24.25 3.02
N GLN A 385 -10.57 -24.76 1.80
CA GLN A 385 -11.06 -26.11 1.57
C GLN A 385 -10.01 -27.20 1.84
N CYS A 386 -8.72 -26.84 1.83
CA CYS A 386 -7.61 -27.74 2.11
C CYS A 386 -7.07 -27.60 3.54
N GLY A 387 -7.84 -27.00 4.45
CA GLY A 387 -7.56 -27.00 5.89
C GLY A 387 -6.53 -25.99 6.38
N GLY A 388 -6.25 -24.96 5.58
CA GLY A 388 -5.54 -23.76 6.02
C GLY A 388 -6.48 -22.67 6.51
N ARG A 389 -5.91 -21.49 6.80
CA ARG A 389 -6.66 -20.31 7.22
C ARG A 389 -6.14 -19.08 6.47
N LEU A 390 -7.06 -18.20 6.12
CA LEU A 390 -6.74 -16.90 5.53
C LEU A 390 -7.11 -15.79 6.51
N GLU A 391 -6.17 -14.91 6.84
CA GLU A 391 -6.34 -13.88 7.87
C GLU A 391 -5.78 -12.52 7.40
N ILE A 392 -6.42 -11.41 7.79
CA ILE A 392 -5.86 -10.05 7.73
C ILE A 392 -5.26 -9.71 9.09
N HIS A 393 -4.03 -9.23 9.14
CA HIS A 393 -3.38 -8.85 10.40
C HIS A 393 -3.40 -7.32 10.62
N PRO A 394 -4.13 -6.79 11.63
CA PRO A 394 -4.28 -5.35 11.84
C PRO A 394 -2.99 -4.64 12.29
N CYS A 395 -2.00 -5.37 12.81
CA CYS A 395 -0.67 -4.79 13.09
C CYS A 395 0.28 -4.75 11.89
N SER A 396 -0.12 -5.25 10.72
CA SER A 396 0.71 -5.24 9.51
C SER A 396 0.05 -4.34 8.48
N HIS A 397 0.72 -3.25 8.11
CA HIS A 397 0.18 -2.27 7.16
C HIS A 397 1.12 -2.10 5.97
N VAL A 398 0.55 -2.13 4.77
CA VAL A 398 1.26 -1.85 3.52
C VAL A 398 0.42 -0.93 2.67
N GLY A 399 0.96 0.23 2.33
CA GLY A 399 0.32 1.15 1.40
C GLY A 399 0.44 0.66 -0.03
N HIS A 400 -0.61 0.84 -0.82
CA HIS A 400 -0.69 0.45 -2.22
C HIS A 400 -1.25 1.60 -3.05
N ILE A 401 -0.63 1.90 -4.21
CA ILE A 401 -1.15 2.88 -5.16
C ILE A 401 -2.30 2.25 -5.94
N PHE A 402 -3.54 2.58 -5.57
CA PHE A 402 -4.73 2.12 -6.31
C PHE A 402 -4.92 2.97 -7.57
N ARG A 403 -4.91 2.32 -8.74
CA ARG A 403 -5.03 2.98 -10.04
C ARG A 403 -6.46 2.85 -10.56
N ASP A 404 -6.96 3.90 -11.21
CA ASP A 404 -8.29 3.90 -11.85
C ASP A 404 -8.37 2.98 -13.08
N TYR A 405 -7.22 2.61 -13.67
CA TYR A 405 -7.12 1.70 -14.81
C TYR A 405 -5.73 1.04 -14.87
N HIS A 406 -5.62 -0.05 -15.63
CA HIS A 406 -4.35 -0.73 -15.87
C HIS A 406 -3.56 0.00 -16.98
N PRO A 407 -2.33 0.47 -16.72
CA PRO A 407 -1.51 1.18 -17.72
C PRO A 407 -0.81 0.23 -18.72
N TYR A 408 -1.06 -1.07 -18.64
CA TYR A 408 -0.49 -2.09 -19.51
C TYR A 408 -1.60 -2.84 -20.25
N SER A 409 -1.28 -3.31 -21.46
CA SER A 409 -2.22 -4.11 -22.26
C SER A 409 -2.33 -5.53 -21.71
N PHE A 410 -3.56 -6.02 -21.61
CA PHE A 410 -3.85 -7.44 -21.50
C PHE A 410 -3.64 -8.04 -22.89
N GLN A 411 -2.41 -8.47 -23.20
CA GLN A 411 -2.17 -9.23 -24.42
C GLN A 411 -2.64 -10.67 -24.21
N GLY A 412 -3.95 -10.87 -24.35
CA GLY A 412 -4.65 -12.15 -24.31
C GLY A 412 -5.93 -11.99 -25.13
N LYS A 413 -6.28 -12.99 -25.93
CA LYS A 413 -7.46 -12.95 -26.79
C LYS A 413 -8.72 -12.97 -25.93
N ASP A 414 -9.26 -11.81 -25.59
CA ASP A 414 -10.70 -11.67 -25.42
C ASP A 414 -11.31 -11.66 -26.84
N THR A 415 -11.41 -12.85 -27.45
CA THR A 415 -12.22 -13.11 -28.65
C THR A 415 -13.43 -13.94 -28.30
#